data_AF-A0ABD3M229-F1
#
_entry.id   AF-A0ABD3M229-F1
#
_cell.length_a   1.000
_cell.length_b   1.000
_cell.length_c   1.000
_cell.angle_alpha   90.00
_cell.angle_beta   90.00
_cell.angle_gamma   90.00
#
_symmetry.space_group_name_H-M   'P 1'
#
loop_
_entity.id
_entity.type
_entity.pdbx_description
1 polymer ?
#
loop_
_entity_poly.entity_id
_entity_poly.type
_entity_poly.pdbx_seq_one_letter_code
_entity_poly.pdbx_strand_id
1 'polypeptide(L)'
;MKHGRLLDNHYNLTILLPAYNEKDRIGNTLSTYMNYLSRTPVYQHQRQTLNNYTTSCTNNLVSGTVSILVVDDGSSDGTAEFIRDRSWFSEQAGPPAGDGNINENNYWTVDPNVNVITLPQNSGKGAAIERGMIELPSSFDQGSSCIRKSVKSLVLVADADGSGDISCIDRMLHCLEEMLSNYSMSSTKRTDQNFGQTPALVVGYRQNLVPKSPLRDLLSQGFRSTVSFLFSGQELGVRDTQCGFKLMTVSAGKVLYKQLNLRRWTQDVEVIYRARLLKIPTAECGIVWVDKDGSKLITKKTDALFVSLAMFGEIANMRLQYALGTWTATP
;
A
#
# COMPACT_ATOMS: atom_id res chain seq x y z
N MET A 1 -12.03 -8.56 41.53
CA MET A 1 -11.33 -7.68 40.58
C MET A 1 -11.11 -8.44 39.27
N LYS A 2 -11.84 -8.09 38.20
CA LYS A 2 -11.58 -8.63 36.86
C LYS A 2 -10.21 -8.11 36.42
N HIS A 3 -9.22 -8.99 36.33
CA HIS A 3 -7.94 -8.64 35.70
C HIS A 3 -8.23 -8.33 34.24
N GLY A 4 -8.22 -7.05 33.87
CA GLY A 4 -8.32 -6.63 32.48
C GLY A 4 -7.12 -7.19 31.72
N ARG A 5 -7.38 -8.05 30.73
CA ARG A 5 -6.33 -8.50 29.80
C ARG A 5 -5.84 -7.28 29.02
N LEU A 6 -4.56 -6.94 29.16
CA LEU A 6 -3.88 -5.99 28.27
C LEU A 6 -3.87 -6.62 26.87
N LEU A 7 -4.44 -5.92 25.90
CA LEU A 7 -4.34 -6.28 24.48
C LEU A 7 -3.26 -5.40 23.86
N ASP A 8 -2.09 -5.97 23.61
CA ASP A 8 -1.04 -5.29 22.87
C ASP A 8 -1.34 -5.39 21.37
N ASN A 9 -1.60 -4.25 20.75
CA ASN A 9 -1.76 -4.17 19.30
C ASN A 9 -0.40 -3.86 18.68
N HIS A 10 0.01 -4.67 17.71
CA HIS A 10 1.26 -4.47 17.01
C HIS A 10 1.05 -4.40 15.51
N TYR A 11 1.51 -3.33 14.88
CA TYR A 11 1.55 -3.22 13.43
C TYR A 11 2.90 -3.72 12.92
N ASN A 12 2.88 -4.63 11.97
CA ASN A 12 4.05 -4.98 11.17
C ASN A 12 3.79 -4.47 9.76
N LEU A 13 4.39 -3.33 9.41
CA LEU A 13 4.20 -2.66 8.12
C LEU A 13 5.40 -2.92 7.23
N THR A 14 5.17 -3.44 6.02
CA THR A 14 6.18 -3.42 4.95
C THR A 14 5.84 -2.37 3.92
N ILE A 15 6.77 -1.49 3.58
CA ILE A 15 6.64 -0.59 2.43
C ILE A 15 7.28 -1.27 1.23
N LEU A 16 6.49 -1.60 0.23
CA LEU A 16 6.90 -2.26 -1.00
C LEU A 16 7.01 -1.24 -2.14
N LEU A 17 8.24 -1.06 -2.65
CA LEU A 17 8.56 -0.12 -3.71
C LEU A 17 9.02 -0.88 -4.98
N PRO A 18 8.21 -0.96 -6.04
CA PRO A 18 8.71 -1.38 -7.35
C PRO A 18 9.57 -0.26 -7.96
N ALA A 19 10.78 -0.59 -8.40
CA ALA A 19 11.73 0.37 -8.95
C ALA A 19 12.23 -0.08 -10.32
N TYR A 20 12.37 0.86 -11.26
CA TYR A 20 13.03 0.65 -12.54
C TYR A 20 13.70 1.94 -13.00
N ASN A 21 15.03 1.95 -13.04
CA ASN A 21 15.86 3.11 -13.32
C ASN A 21 15.50 4.32 -12.43
N GLU A 22 15.58 4.12 -11.11
CA GLU A 22 15.19 5.07 -10.06
C GLU A 22 16.38 5.59 -9.24
N LYS A 23 17.63 5.34 -9.66
CA LYS A 23 18.83 5.66 -8.88
C LYS A 23 18.84 7.09 -8.35
N ASP A 24 18.48 8.06 -9.19
CA ASP A 24 18.54 9.49 -8.85
C ASP A 24 17.39 9.93 -7.90
N ARG A 25 16.32 9.15 -7.78
CA ARG A 25 15.11 9.54 -7.02
C ARG A 25 14.92 8.71 -5.75
N ILE A 26 15.23 7.42 -5.79
CA ILE A 26 14.83 6.48 -4.74
C ILE A 26 15.48 6.78 -3.39
N GLY A 27 16.72 7.30 -3.39
CA GLY A 27 17.41 7.66 -2.15
C GLY A 27 16.66 8.72 -1.34
N ASN A 28 16.11 9.74 -2.03
CA ASN A 28 15.29 10.76 -1.36
C ASN A 28 13.98 10.18 -0.83
N THR A 29 13.33 9.28 -1.57
CA THR A 29 12.10 8.59 -1.14
C THR A 29 12.34 7.77 0.13
N LEU A 30 13.39 6.95 0.13
CA LEU A 30 13.77 6.11 1.27
C LEU A 30 14.04 6.96 2.52
N SER A 31 14.89 7.99 2.39
CA SER A 31 15.20 8.91 3.50
C SER A 31 13.96 9.65 4.01
N THR A 32 13.07 10.10 3.11
CA THR A 32 11.82 10.77 3.49
C THR A 32 10.91 9.85 4.29
N TYR A 33 10.72 8.61 3.82
CA TYR A 33 9.83 7.64 4.47
C TYR A 33 10.37 7.23 5.83
N MET A 34 11.66 6.90 5.90
CA MET A 34 12.32 6.52 7.15
C MET A 34 12.28 7.64 8.19
N ASN A 35 12.62 8.88 7.81
CA ASN A 35 12.62 10.03 8.72
C ASN A 35 11.21 10.40 9.21
N TYR A 36 10.20 10.27 8.36
CA TYR A 36 8.82 10.53 8.77
C TYR A 36 8.38 9.51 9.81
N LEU A 37 8.58 8.22 9.53
CA LEU A 37 8.10 7.14 10.40
C LEU A 37 8.86 7.08 11.73
N SER A 38 10.18 7.34 11.74
CA SER A 38 10.96 7.35 12.98
C SER A 38 10.53 8.43 13.99
N ARG A 39 9.83 9.47 13.51
CA ARG A 39 9.36 10.60 14.30
C ARG A 39 7.84 10.63 14.50
N THR A 40 7.13 9.65 13.96
CA THR A 40 5.67 9.61 13.99
C THR A 40 5.22 8.53 14.98
N PRO A 41 4.31 8.83 15.92
CA PRO A 41 3.68 7.82 16.75
C PRO A 41 2.95 6.79 15.90
N VAL A 42 2.92 5.53 16.35
CA VAL A 42 2.13 4.47 15.73
C VAL A 42 0.65 4.83 15.84
N TYR A 43 -0.08 4.68 14.73
CA TYR A 43 -1.51 4.95 14.67
C TYR A 43 -2.28 4.32 15.84
N GLN A 44 -2.99 5.16 16.60
CA GLN A 44 -3.84 4.76 17.71
C GLN A 44 -5.31 4.87 17.34
N HIS A 45 -6.02 3.76 17.38
CA HIS A 45 -7.46 3.76 17.15
C HIS A 45 -8.19 4.45 18.29
N GLN A 46 -8.72 5.65 18.04
CA GLN A 46 -9.61 6.32 18.99
C GLN A 46 -11.00 5.71 18.89
N ARG A 47 -11.38 4.84 19.84
CA ARG A 47 -12.80 4.51 20.04
C ARG A 47 -13.49 5.75 20.60
N GLN A 48 -14.27 6.46 19.79
CA GLN A 48 -15.25 7.40 20.32
C GLN A 48 -16.30 6.62 21.10
N THR A 49 -16.16 6.55 22.42
CA THR A 49 -17.27 6.15 23.28
C THR A 49 -18.18 7.37 23.45
N LEU A 50 -19.32 7.38 22.75
CA LEU A 50 -20.47 8.14 23.23
C LEU A 50 -20.88 7.51 24.56
N ASN A 51 -20.43 8.09 25.67
CA ASN A 51 -21.11 8.13 26.97
C ASN A 51 -20.32 9.02 27.93
N ASN A 52 -21.02 10.01 28.50
CA ASN A 52 -20.54 10.99 29.48
C ASN A 52 -20.18 10.36 30.85
N TYR A 53 -19.31 9.36 30.87
CA TYR A 53 -18.63 8.89 32.06
C TYR A 53 -17.17 8.65 31.71
N THR A 54 -16.29 9.32 32.45
CA THR A 54 -14.84 9.23 32.41
C THR A 54 -14.40 7.77 32.28
N THR A 55 -14.09 7.34 31.06
CA THR A 55 -13.53 6.02 30.82
C THR A 55 -12.03 6.13 30.96
N SER A 56 -11.54 5.56 32.06
CA SER A 56 -10.13 5.20 32.26
C SER A 56 -9.56 4.67 30.94
N CYS A 57 -8.57 5.38 30.41
CA CYS A 57 -7.71 4.89 29.34
C CYS A 57 -7.17 3.54 29.79
N THR A 58 -7.73 2.45 29.26
CA THR A 58 -7.05 1.17 29.32
C THR A 58 -5.78 1.37 28.50
N ASN A 59 -4.62 1.31 29.14
CA ASN A 59 -3.30 1.44 28.53
C ASN A 59 -3.06 0.29 27.54
N ASN A 60 -3.76 0.28 26.41
CA ASN A 60 -3.44 -0.61 25.31
C ASN A 60 -2.16 -0.08 24.67
N LEU A 61 -1.03 -0.72 24.95
CA LEU A 61 0.21 -0.39 24.26
C LEU A 61 0.04 -0.71 22.77
N VAL A 62 0.26 0.32 21.95
CA VAL A 62 0.29 0.19 20.50
C VAL A 62 1.72 0.35 20.07
N SER A 63 2.27 -0.68 19.45
CA SER A 63 3.63 -0.67 18.92
C SER A 63 3.62 -0.96 17.42
N GLY A 64 4.69 -0.62 16.73
CA GLY A 64 4.76 -0.75 15.29
C GLY A 64 6.19 -1.00 14.84
N THR A 65 6.37 -1.95 13.94
CA THR A 65 7.62 -2.16 13.20
C THR A 65 7.40 -1.82 11.73
N VAL A 66 8.39 -1.21 11.10
CA VAL A 66 8.39 -0.92 9.67
C VAL A 66 9.63 -1.50 9.02
N SER A 67 9.45 -2.19 7.89
CA SER A 67 10.54 -2.54 6.97
C SER A 67 10.25 -1.99 5.58
N ILE A 68 11.31 -1.75 4.79
CA ILE A 68 11.19 -1.34 3.40
C ILE A 68 11.75 -2.44 2.51
N LEU A 69 10.95 -2.86 1.53
CA LEU A 69 11.32 -3.81 0.49
C LEU A 69 11.28 -3.12 -0.86
N VAL A 70 12.41 -3.03 -1.53
CA VAL A 70 12.52 -2.57 -2.91
C VAL A 70 12.61 -3.78 -3.84
N VAL A 71 11.78 -3.79 -4.88
CA VAL A 71 11.92 -4.74 -5.99
C VAL A 71 12.40 -3.98 -7.20
N ASP A 72 13.69 -4.14 -7.49
CA ASP A 72 14.34 -3.62 -8.68
C ASP A 72 14.00 -4.51 -9.89
N ASP A 73 13.20 -3.99 -10.81
CA ASP A 73 12.68 -4.66 -12.00
C ASP A 73 13.72 -4.68 -13.14
N GLY A 74 14.95 -5.10 -12.82
CA GLY A 74 16.06 -5.19 -13.77
C GLY A 74 16.54 -3.83 -14.26
N SER A 75 16.79 -2.88 -13.34
CA SER A 75 17.36 -1.58 -13.70
C SER A 75 18.73 -1.70 -14.36
N SER A 76 19.03 -0.73 -15.21
CA SER A 76 20.30 -0.61 -15.95
C SER A 76 21.18 0.55 -15.46
N ASP A 77 20.65 1.39 -14.57
CA ASP A 77 21.31 2.61 -14.08
C ASP A 77 22.08 2.42 -12.77
N GLY A 78 22.07 1.21 -12.21
CA GLY A 78 22.67 0.90 -10.91
C GLY A 78 21.77 1.17 -9.70
N THR A 79 20.44 1.20 -9.89
CA THR A 79 19.45 1.43 -8.80
C THR A 79 19.67 0.48 -7.62
N ALA A 80 19.81 -0.82 -7.85
CA ALA A 80 19.95 -1.77 -6.75
C ALA A 80 21.29 -1.65 -6.01
N GLU A 81 22.39 -1.40 -6.73
CA GLU A 81 23.71 -1.15 -6.16
C GLU A 81 23.69 0.09 -5.27
N PHE A 82 23.09 1.18 -5.76
CA PHE A 82 22.91 2.42 -5.02
C PHE A 82 22.10 2.24 -3.73
N ILE A 83 21.06 1.40 -3.74
CA ILE A 83 20.30 1.16 -2.50
C ILE A 83 21.16 0.38 -1.50
N ARG A 84 21.91 -0.63 -1.98
CA ARG A 84 22.75 -1.51 -1.14
C ARG A 84 23.99 -0.81 -0.58
N ASP A 85 24.58 0.14 -1.30
CA ASP A 85 25.75 0.88 -0.83
C ASP A 85 25.42 1.86 0.33
N ARG A 86 24.13 2.15 0.53
CA ARG A 86 23.59 3.02 1.57
C ARG A 86 24.15 4.45 1.56
N SER A 87 24.70 4.93 0.43
CA SER A 87 25.24 6.30 0.33
C SER A 87 24.16 7.38 0.51
N TRP A 88 22.89 7.00 0.33
CA TRP A 88 21.72 7.85 0.53
C TRP A 88 21.27 7.95 2.00
N PHE A 89 21.72 7.03 2.87
CA PHE A 89 21.25 6.91 4.24
C PHE A 89 22.03 7.84 5.18
N SER A 90 21.33 8.80 5.78
CA SER A 90 21.80 9.51 6.97
C SER A 90 21.25 8.81 8.21
N GLU A 91 22.01 8.79 9.31
CA GLU A 91 21.53 8.26 10.60
C GLU A 91 20.16 8.86 10.95
N GLN A 92 19.19 7.99 11.23
CA GLN A 92 17.83 8.40 11.52
C GLN A 92 17.83 9.20 12.82
N ALA A 93 17.23 10.39 12.81
CA ALA A 93 16.86 10.99 14.07
C ALA A 93 15.79 10.11 14.72
N GLY A 94 16.07 9.64 15.93
CA GLY A 94 15.09 8.97 16.78
C GLY A 94 13.91 9.87 17.13
N PRO A 95 12.95 9.37 17.92
CA PRO A 95 11.89 10.23 18.45
C PRO A 95 12.49 11.49 19.09
N PRO A 96 11.82 12.65 18.98
CA PRO A 96 12.33 13.89 19.56
C PRO A 96 12.65 13.67 21.04
N ALA A 97 13.85 14.08 21.48
CA ALA A 97 14.28 13.91 22.86
C ALA A 97 13.23 14.52 23.81
N GLY A 98 12.56 13.65 24.56
CA GLY A 98 11.45 14.03 25.41
C GLY A 98 11.88 14.80 26.62
N ASP A 99 10.98 15.63 27.13
CA ASP A 99 11.00 16.21 28.48
C ASP A 99 10.77 15.17 29.61
N GLY A 100 10.90 13.86 29.31
CA GLY A 100 10.61 12.75 30.23
C GLY A 100 9.17 12.25 30.22
N ASN A 101 8.25 12.84 29.43
CA ASN A 101 6.83 12.43 29.38
C ASN A 101 6.39 11.65 28.12
N ILE A 102 7.27 11.44 27.13
CA ILE A 102 6.93 10.61 25.95
C ILE A 102 7.16 9.13 26.25
N ASN A 103 6.10 8.34 26.09
CA ASN A 103 6.21 6.88 26.09
C ASN A 103 6.81 6.43 24.75
N GLU A 104 8.13 6.26 24.70
CA GLU A 104 8.91 5.85 23.51
C GLU A 104 8.34 4.58 22.84
N ASN A 105 7.66 3.72 23.60
CA ASN A 105 7.06 2.47 23.13
C ASN A 105 5.92 2.67 22.10
N ASN A 106 5.43 3.89 21.91
CA ASN A 106 4.35 4.21 20.97
C ASN A 106 4.83 4.75 19.62
N TYR A 107 6.14 4.75 19.32
CA TYR A 107 6.69 5.18 18.02
C TYR A 107 7.00 3.99 17.11
N TRP A 108 7.04 4.23 15.80
CA TRP A 108 7.44 3.19 14.84
C TRP A 108 8.92 2.85 15.03
N THR A 109 9.21 1.56 15.17
CA THR A 109 10.56 1.02 15.04
C THR A 109 10.84 0.76 13.57
N VAL A 110 11.66 1.59 12.94
CA VAL A 110 12.01 1.48 11.52
C VAL A 110 13.28 0.63 11.37
N ASP A 111 13.24 -0.43 10.57
CA ASP A 111 14.43 -1.18 10.20
C ASP A 111 15.39 -0.26 9.43
N PRO A 112 16.64 -0.05 9.90
CA PRO A 112 17.59 0.79 9.19
C PRO A 112 18.04 0.17 7.86
N ASN A 113 17.87 -1.14 7.66
CA ASN A 113 18.24 -1.81 6.43
C ASN A 113 17.06 -1.83 5.45
N VAL A 114 17.37 -1.58 4.17
CA VAL A 114 16.41 -1.71 3.07
C VAL A 114 16.70 -3.01 2.34
N ASN A 115 15.70 -3.89 2.27
CA ASN A 115 15.81 -5.14 1.53
C ASN A 115 15.63 -4.87 0.03
N VAL A 116 16.48 -5.46 -0.81
CA VAL A 116 16.45 -5.24 -2.27
C VAL A 116 16.44 -6.57 -3.00
N ILE A 117 15.41 -6.81 -3.80
CA ILE A 117 15.32 -7.93 -4.74
C ILE A 117 15.57 -7.39 -6.14
N THR A 118 16.50 -7.98 -6.88
CA THR A 118 16.75 -7.62 -8.28
C THR A 118 16.18 -8.71 -9.20
N LEU A 119 15.34 -8.32 -10.14
CA LEU A 119 14.84 -9.15 -11.22
C LEU A 119 15.84 -9.16 -12.40
N PRO A 120 15.94 -10.25 -13.17
CA PRO A 120 16.92 -10.35 -14.26
C PRO A 120 16.63 -9.42 -15.43
N GLN A 121 15.37 -9.00 -15.61
CA GLN A 121 14.94 -8.12 -16.68
C GLN A 121 13.65 -7.40 -16.28
N ASN A 122 13.38 -6.27 -16.95
CA ASN A 122 12.13 -5.54 -16.79
C ASN A 122 10.93 -6.37 -17.23
N SER A 123 10.12 -6.75 -16.26
CA SER A 123 8.90 -7.52 -16.43
C SER A 123 7.64 -6.68 -16.19
N GLY A 124 7.81 -5.43 -15.75
CA GLY A 124 6.77 -4.46 -15.49
C GLY A 124 6.42 -4.33 -14.01
N LYS A 125 5.88 -3.15 -13.65
CA LYS A 125 5.53 -2.78 -12.27
C LYS A 125 4.67 -3.82 -11.55
N GLY A 126 3.65 -4.37 -12.20
CA GLY A 126 2.79 -5.41 -11.63
C GLY A 126 3.56 -6.70 -11.32
N ALA A 127 4.53 -7.07 -12.17
CA ALA A 127 5.40 -8.23 -11.93
C ALA A 127 6.33 -8.00 -10.73
N ALA A 128 6.90 -6.79 -10.60
CA ALA A 128 7.73 -6.42 -9.48
C ALA A 128 6.95 -6.42 -8.16
N ILE A 129 5.73 -5.87 -8.14
CA ILE A 129 4.87 -5.90 -6.94
C ILE A 129 4.50 -7.34 -6.59
N GLU A 130 4.11 -8.17 -7.57
CA GLU A 130 3.83 -9.59 -7.33
C GLU A 130 5.03 -10.31 -6.70
N ARG A 131 6.24 -10.11 -7.25
CA ARG A 131 7.46 -10.69 -6.69
C ARG A 131 7.66 -10.28 -5.24
N GLY A 132 7.45 -9.00 -4.93
CA GLY A 132 7.54 -8.48 -3.57
C GLY A 132 6.52 -9.11 -2.63
N MET A 133 5.26 -9.25 -3.06
CA MET A 133 4.20 -9.89 -2.27
C MET A 133 4.51 -11.36 -1.93
N ILE A 134 5.17 -12.09 -2.84
CA ILE A 134 5.59 -13.47 -2.61
C ILE A 134 6.61 -13.56 -1.47
N GLU A 135 7.51 -12.59 -1.36
CA GLU A 135 8.59 -12.58 -0.35
C GLU A 135 8.13 -12.15 1.03
N LEU A 136 7.00 -11.46 1.14
CA LEU A 136 6.46 -11.09 2.45
C LEU A 136 6.14 -12.35 3.25
N PRO A 137 6.48 -12.43 4.54
CA PRO A 137 6.11 -13.57 5.37
C PRO A 137 4.59 -13.71 5.41
N SER A 138 4.08 -14.93 5.17
CA SER A 138 2.68 -15.23 5.50
C SER A 138 2.53 -15.09 7.00
N SER A 139 1.59 -14.26 7.47
CA SER A 139 1.39 -13.91 8.88
C SER A 139 1.62 -15.11 9.81
N PHE A 140 2.75 -15.14 10.52
CA PHE A 140 3.07 -16.18 11.49
C PHE A 140 3.08 -15.54 12.88
N ASP A 141 2.12 -15.92 13.71
CA ASP A 141 2.42 -16.30 15.09
C ASP A 141 1.30 -17.15 15.70
N GLN A 142 1.56 -18.47 15.84
CA GLN A 142 0.99 -19.30 16.90
C GLN A 142 1.96 -19.26 18.09
N GLY A 143 2.12 -18.08 18.68
CA GLY A 143 2.92 -17.90 19.89
C GLY A 143 2.11 -18.25 21.13
N SER A 144 2.48 -19.35 21.79
CA SER A 144 1.97 -19.83 23.08
C SER A 144 2.39 -18.93 24.25
N SER A 145 2.01 -17.64 24.22
CA SER A 145 2.21 -16.71 25.34
C SER A 145 0.86 -16.26 25.89
N CYS A 146 0.76 -16.17 27.21
CA CYS A 146 -0.43 -15.75 27.95
C CYS A 146 -0.89 -14.30 27.65
N ILE A 147 -0.13 -13.56 26.83
CA ILE A 147 -0.47 -12.26 26.24
C ILE A 147 -0.92 -12.48 24.79
N ARG A 148 -2.21 -12.27 24.49
CA ARG A 148 -2.71 -12.24 23.10
C ARG A 148 -2.25 -10.94 22.43
N LYS A 149 -1.04 -10.93 21.85
CA LYS A 149 -0.57 -9.84 20.99
C LYS A 149 -1.28 -9.93 19.64
N SER A 150 -2.08 -8.93 19.30
CA SER A 150 -2.75 -8.85 17.99
C SER A 150 -1.77 -8.23 16.99
N VAL A 151 -1.12 -9.07 16.18
CA VAL A 151 -0.19 -8.63 15.14
C VAL A 151 -0.96 -8.40 13.83
N LYS A 152 -0.84 -7.18 13.30
CA LYS A 152 -1.43 -6.75 12.03
C LYS A 152 -0.34 -6.67 10.98
N SER A 153 -0.27 -7.67 10.10
CA SER A 153 0.70 -7.70 9.01
C SER A 153 0.15 -6.94 7.80
N LEU A 154 0.75 -5.81 7.49
CA LEU A 154 0.31 -4.86 6.48
C LEU A 154 1.40 -4.61 5.44
N VAL A 155 0.97 -4.30 4.22
CA VAL A 155 1.84 -3.87 3.13
C VAL A 155 1.31 -2.58 2.52
N LEU A 156 2.16 -1.56 2.45
CA LEU A 156 1.92 -0.35 1.68
C LEU A 156 2.70 -0.47 0.36
N VAL A 157 1.99 -0.54 -0.76
CA VAL A 157 2.60 -0.36 -2.08
C VAL A 157 2.65 1.13 -2.38
N ALA A 158 3.79 1.64 -2.82
CA ALA A 158 4.00 3.03 -3.21
C ALA A 158 4.99 3.15 -4.37
N ASP A 159 4.95 4.27 -5.10
CA ASP A 159 5.90 4.54 -6.19
C ASP A 159 7.29 4.87 -5.62
N ALA A 160 8.34 4.33 -6.23
CA ALA A 160 9.73 4.54 -5.80
C ALA A 160 10.20 6.01 -5.96
N ASP A 161 9.53 6.80 -6.79
CA ASP A 161 9.83 8.22 -7.02
C ASP A 161 9.35 9.15 -5.87
N GLY A 162 8.59 8.61 -4.91
CA GLY A 162 8.08 9.37 -3.76
C GLY A 162 6.95 10.33 -4.12
N SER A 163 6.20 10.06 -5.19
CA SER A 163 5.02 10.86 -5.56
C SER A 163 3.88 10.75 -4.54
N GLY A 164 3.74 9.61 -3.87
CA GLY A 164 2.79 9.41 -2.77
C GLY A 164 3.38 9.85 -1.43
N ASP A 165 2.70 10.77 -0.74
CA ASP A 165 3.15 11.27 0.56
C ASP A 165 2.88 10.26 1.67
N ILE A 166 3.95 9.80 2.32
CA ILE A 166 3.90 8.85 3.45
C ILE A 166 3.11 9.38 4.64
N SER A 167 2.92 10.71 4.75
CA SER A 167 2.09 11.32 5.80
C SER A 167 0.62 10.88 5.76
N CYS A 168 0.19 10.25 4.67
CA CYS A 168 -1.14 9.70 4.53
C CYS A 168 -1.33 8.36 5.28
N ILE A 169 -0.26 7.72 5.79
CA ILE A 169 -0.32 6.37 6.35
C ILE A 169 -1.32 6.25 7.51
N ASP A 170 -1.37 7.21 8.43
CA ASP A 170 -2.31 7.18 9.57
C ASP A 170 -3.77 7.24 9.11
N ARG A 171 -4.08 8.05 8.10
CA ARG A 171 -5.43 8.10 7.52
C ARG A 171 -5.78 6.81 6.82
N MET A 172 -4.83 6.17 6.13
CA MET A 172 -5.06 4.88 5.49
C MET A 172 -5.27 3.75 6.51
N LEU A 173 -4.49 3.75 7.59
CA LEU A 173 -4.66 2.81 8.70
C LEU A 173 -6.04 3.00 9.33
N HIS A 174 -6.46 4.24 9.59
CA HIS A 174 -7.82 4.54 10.08
C HIS A 174 -8.91 3.99 9.15
N CYS A 175 -8.83 4.26 7.84
CA CYS A 175 -9.80 3.74 6.87
C CYS A 175 -9.84 2.20 6.85
N LEU A 176 -8.69 1.54 6.96
CA LEU A 176 -8.60 0.09 7.04
C LEU A 176 -9.31 -0.44 8.30
N GLU A 177 -9.06 0.20 9.45
CA GLU A 177 -9.65 -0.17 10.74
C GLU A 177 -11.15 0.00 10.80
N GLU A 178 -11.63 1.14 10.33
CA GLU A 178 -13.05 1.44 10.26
C GLU A 178 -13.78 0.46 9.33
N MET A 179 -13.22 0.20 8.14
CA MET A 179 -13.79 -0.74 7.18
C MET A 179 -13.89 -2.16 7.76
N LEU A 180 -12.82 -2.66 8.37
CA LEU A 180 -12.80 -4.01 8.95
C LEU A 180 -13.71 -4.11 10.19
N SER A 181 -13.83 -3.04 10.98
CA SER A 181 -14.77 -2.98 12.11
C SER A 181 -16.22 -3.07 11.64
N ASN A 182 -16.59 -2.29 10.62
CA ASN A 182 -17.92 -2.31 10.02
C ASN A 182 -18.23 -3.67 9.36
N TYR A 183 -17.24 -4.26 8.69
CA TYR A 183 -17.36 -5.59 8.08
C TYR A 183 -17.63 -6.68 9.13
N SER A 184 -16.92 -6.65 10.27
CA SER A 184 -17.12 -7.60 11.36
C SER A 184 -18.50 -7.48 12.03
N MET A 185 -19.09 -6.28 12.06
CA MET A 185 -20.44 -6.08 12.63
C MET A 185 -21.55 -6.58 11.70
N SER A 186 -21.34 -6.51 10.38
CA SER A 186 -22.31 -6.94 9.38
C SER A 186 -22.32 -8.47 9.16
N SER A 187 -21.19 -9.15 9.41
CA SER A 187 -21.09 -10.60 9.26
C SER A 187 -21.78 -11.33 10.42
N THR A 188 -22.88 -12.04 10.14
CA THR A 188 -23.63 -12.86 11.12
C THR A 188 -22.82 -14.03 11.71
N LYS A 189 -21.63 -14.32 11.17
CA LYS A 189 -20.67 -15.26 11.75
C LYS A 189 -19.69 -14.50 12.65
N ARG A 190 -19.98 -14.43 13.96
CA ARG A 190 -18.99 -14.08 15.00
C ARG A 190 -17.96 -15.20 15.14
N THR A 191 -17.10 -15.38 14.14
CA THR A 191 -15.81 -16.02 14.37
C THR A 191 -14.85 -14.93 14.83
N ASP A 192 -14.04 -15.21 15.85
CA ASP A 192 -12.91 -14.39 16.29
C ASP A 192 -11.97 -14.08 15.11
N GLN A 193 -12.35 -13.12 14.26
CA GLN A 193 -11.59 -12.72 13.09
C GLN A 193 -10.45 -11.86 13.61
N ASN A 194 -9.26 -12.45 13.65
CA ASN A 194 -8.03 -11.71 13.89
C ASN A 194 -7.92 -10.66 12.77
N PHE A 195 -8.07 -9.39 13.13
CA PHE A 195 -8.00 -8.24 12.23
C PHE A 195 -6.77 -8.27 11.30
N GLY A 196 -5.65 -8.85 11.75
CA GLY A 196 -4.43 -9.03 10.95
C GLY A 196 -4.45 -10.17 9.92
N GLN A 197 -5.54 -10.95 9.84
CA GLN A 197 -5.68 -12.09 8.94
C GLN A 197 -6.78 -11.87 7.87
N THR A 198 -7.80 -11.07 8.18
CA THR A 198 -8.89 -10.76 7.24
C THR A 198 -8.35 -9.97 6.04
N PRO A 199 -8.43 -10.49 4.81
CA PRO A 199 -8.00 -9.76 3.63
C PRO A 199 -8.74 -8.43 3.49
N ALA A 200 -8.02 -7.33 3.33
CA ALA A 200 -8.58 -6.01 3.11
C ALA A 200 -7.64 -5.12 2.28
N LEU A 201 -8.24 -4.17 1.55
CA LEU A 201 -7.57 -3.23 0.65
C LEU A 201 -8.06 -1.79 0.90
N VAL A 202 -7.13 -0.84 1.00
CA VAL A 202 -7.39 0.60 0.96
C VAL A 202 -6.65 1.20 -0.23
N VAL A 203 -7.40 1.77 -1.16
CA VAL A 203 -6.87 2.43 -2.36
C VAL A 203 -6.75 3.92 -2.11
N GLY A 204 -5.56 4.49 -2.32
CA GLY A 204 -5.40 5.94 -2.29
C GLY A 204 -6.14 6.59 -3.47
N TYR A 205 -6.67 7.79 -3.29
CA TYR A 205 -7.11 8.63 -4.41
C TYR A 205 -6.44 10.00 -4.36
N ARG A 206 -5.97 10.48 -5.50
CA ARG A 206 -5.22 11.73 -5.61
C ARG A 206 -6.15 12.93 -5.38
N GLN A 207 -6.00 13.62 -4.25
CA GLN A 207 -6.85 14.78 -3.91
C GLN A 207 -6.42 16.07 -4.61
N ASN A 208 -5.12 16.31 -4.70
CA ASN A 208 -4.54 17.51 -5.30
C ASN A 208 -4.06 17.19 -6.72
N LEU A 209 -4.88 17.49 -7.72
CA LEU A 209 -4.44 17.42 -9.11
C LEU A 209 -3.50 18.60 -9.38
N VAL A 210 -2.21 18.40 -9.09
CA VAL A 210 -1.14 19.31 -9.55
C VAL A 210 -1.27 19.44 -11.08
N PRO A 211 -1.15 20.64 -11.66
CA PRO A 211 -1.20 20.83 -13.11
C PRO A 211 -0.22 19.89 -13.81
N LYS A 212 -0.76 18.96 -14.60
CA LYS A 212 0.03 17.98 -15.35
C LYS A 212 0.50 18.60 -16.67
N SER A 213 1.61 18.08 -17.20
CA SER A 213 1.96 18.38 -18.60
C SER A 213 0.82 17.95 -19.54
N PRO A 214 0.60 18.64 -20.68
CA PRO A 214 -0.54 18.35 -21.57
C PRO A 214 -0.59 16.89 -22.06
N LEU A 215 0.57 16.27 -22.30
CA LEU A 215 0.65 14.86 -22.72
C LEU A 215 0.22 13.90 -21.60
N ARG A 216 0.67 14.18 -20.38
CA ARG A 216 0.32 13.39 -19.22
C ARG A 216 -1.15 13.53 -18.84
N ASP A 217 -1.72 14.72 -19.04
CA ASP A 217 -3.16 14.90 -18.85
C ASP A 217 -3.98 14.17 -19.92
N LEU A 218 -3.58 14.22 -21.19
CA LEU A 218 -4.21 13.43 -22.25
C LEU A 218 -4.21 11.93 -21.95
N LEU A 219 -3.07 11.38 -21.50
CA LEU A 219 -2.97 9.99 -21.03
C LEU A 219 -3.90 9.70 -19.86
N SER A 220 -3.90 10.60 -18.86
CA SER A 220 -4.73 10.45 -17.67
C SER A 220 -6.22 10.44 -18.03
N GLN A 221 -6.63 11.32 -18.94
CA GLN A 221 -7.99 11.38 -19.47
C GLN A 221 -8.33 10.12 -20.26
N GLY A 222 -7.48 9.69 -21.20
CA GLY A 222 -7.69 8.48 -22.00
C GLY A 222 -7.86 7.22 -21.15
N PHE A 223 -7.07 7.07 -20.09
CA PHE A 223 -7.21 5.95 -19.16
C PHE A 223 -8.50 6.06 -18.34
N ARG A 224 -8.84 7.25 -17.80
CA ARG A 224 -10.11 7.43 -17.10
C ARG A 224 -11.31 7.08 -17.98
N SER A 225 -11.32 7.58 -19.22
CA SER A 225 -12.35 7.25 -20.21
C SER A 225 -12.42 5.76 -20.51
N THR A 226 -11.27 5.09 -20.65
CA THR A 226 -11.18 3.64 -20.84
C THR A 226 -11.88 2.89 -19.71
N VAL A 227 -11.52 3.19 -18.47
CA VAL A 227 -12.09 2.52 -17.30
C VAL A 227 -13.57 2.83 -17.18
N SER A 228 -13.99 4.09 -17.33
CA SER A 228 -15.40 4.47 -17.26
C SER A 228 -16.26 3.86 -18.38
N PHE A 229 -15.67 3.60 -19.54
CA PHE A 229 -16.36 2.92 -20.64
C PHE A 229 -16.49 1.42 -20.39
N LEU A 230 -15.42 0.79 -19.91
CA LEU A 230 -15.36 -0.67 -19.70
C LEU A 230 -15.96 -1.12 -18.38
N PHE A 231 -16.10 -0.25 -17.38
CA PHE A 231 -16.68 -0.56 -16.09
C PHE A 231 -17.79 0.45 -15.80
N SER A 232 -19.02 -0.04 -15.66
CA SER A 232 -20.20 0.83 -15.57
C SER A 232 -20.39 1.36 -14.14
N GLY A 233 -20.54 2.68 -14.01
CA GLY A 233 -20.87 3.34 -12.74
C GLY A 233 -19.82 3.10 -11.65
N GLN A 234 -20.24 2.54 -10.50
CA GLN A 234 -19.37 2.23 -9.36
C GLN A 234 -18.91 0.76 -9.34
N GLU A 235 -18.84 0.08 -10.49
CA GLU A 235 -18.48 -1.35 -10.55
C GLU A 235 -17.15 -1.63 -9.82
N LEU A 236 -16.12 -0.84 -10.02
CA LEU A 236 -14.84 -1.05 -9.31
C LEU A 236 -14.82 -0.49 -7.88
N GLY A 237 -15.86 0.23 -7.45
CA GLY A 237 -15.99 0.76 -6.09
C GLY A 237 -14.98 1.82 -5.68
N VAL A 238 -14.15 2.31 -6.62
CA VAL A 238 -13.10 3.30 -6.36
C VAL A 238 -13.10 4.39 -7.45
N ARG A 239 -12.75 5.62 -7.06
CA ARG A 239 -12.62 6.81 -7.91
C ARG A 239 -11.30 6.83 -8.68
N ASP A 240 -10.20 6.44 -8.05
CA ASP A 240 -8.86 6.49 -8.65
C ASP A 240 -8.26 5.10 -8.87
N THR A 241 -8.64 4.46 -9.97
CA THR A 241 -8.22 3.09 -10.31
C THR A 241 -6.75 2.94 -10.67
N GLN A 242 -6.00 4.05 -10.73
CA GLN A 242 -4.60 4.09 -11.17
C GLN A 242 -3.63 4.44 -10.04
N CYS A 243 -4.13 4.72 -8.84
CA CYS A 243 -3.28 5.23 -7.78
C CYS A 243 -2.31 4.15 -7.31
N GLY A 244 -1.01 4.35 -7.47
CA GLY A 244 0.02 3.39 -7.03
C GLY A 244 0.17 3.27 -5.51
N PHE A 245 -0.53 4.10 -4.73
CA PHE A 245 -0.47 4.12 -3.26
C PHE A 245 -1.62 3.30 -2.66
N LYS A 246 -1.32 2.07 -2.23
CA LYS A 246 -2.32 1.10 -1.75
C LYS A 246 -1.87 0.43 -0.46
N LEU A 247 -2.69 0.49 0.58
CA LEU A 247 -2.47 -0.21 1.84
C LEU A 247 -3.31 -1.48 1.86
N MET A 248 -2.69 -2.61 2.16
CA MET A 248 -3.37 -3.91 2.21
C MET A 248 -2.93 -4.68 3.44
N THR A 249 -3.77 -5.59 3.91
CA THR A 249 -3.27 -6.73 4.68
C THR A 249 -2.37 -7.59 3.80
N VAL A 250 -1.31 -8.18 4.36
CA VAL A 250 -0.42 -9.07 3.58
C VAL A 250 -1.20 -10.23 2.94
N SER A 251 -2.21 -10.76 3.63
CA SER A 251 -3.09 -11.80 3.07
C SER A 251 -3.82 -11.33 1.80
N ALA A 252 -4.40 -10.13 1.80
CA ALA A 252 -4.98 -9.54 0.58
C ALA A 252 -3.93 -9.31 -0.50
N GLY A 253 -2.78 -8.72 -0.17
CA GLY A 253 -1.72 -8.45 -1.15
C GLY A 253 -1.27 -9.72 -1.89
N LYS A 254 -1.03 -10.81 -1.15
CA LYS A 254 -0.66 -12.11 -1.74
C LYS A 254 -1.72 -12.62 -2.70
N VAL A 255 -2.99 -12.59 -2.31
CA VAL A 255 -4.08 -13.13 -3.14
C VAL A 255 -4.37 -12.24 -4.35
N LEU A 256 -4.30 -10.92 -4.19
CA LEU A 256 -4.61 -9.96 -5.24
C LEU A 256 -3.54 -9.88 -6.33
N TYR A 257 -2.27 -10.06 -5.97
CA TYR A 257 -1.15 -10.00 -6.91
C TYR A 257 -0.68 -11.37 -7.42
N LYS A 258 -1.14 -12.49 -6.82
CA LYS A 258 -0.78 -13.85 -7.26
C LYS A 258 -1.14 -14.07 -8.72
N GLN A 259 -0.15 -14.38 -9.56
CA GLN A 259 -0.30 -14.62 -10.99
C GLN A 259 -1.05 -13.48 -11.69
N LEU A 260 -0.62 -12.24 -11.47
CA LEU A 260 -1.25 -11.08 -12.12
C LEU A 260 -1.06 -11.17 -13.64
N ASN A 261 -2.09 -10.88 -14.43
CA ASN A 261 -2.01 -11.00 -15.89
C ASN A 261 -1.52 -9.68 -16.51
N LEU A 262 -2.02 -8.56 -16.01
CA LEU A 262 -1.59 -7.22 -16.37
C LEU A 262 -0.32 -6.89 -15.58
N ARG A 263 0.82 -6.98 -16.24
CA ARG A 263 2.15 -6.83 -15.61
C ARG A 263 2.66 -5.39 -15.57
N ARG A 264 2.05 -4.45 -16.30
CA ARG A 264 2.56 -3.08 -16.52
C ARG A 264 1.72 -2.03 -15.80
N TRP A 265 1.33 -0.94 -16.47
CA TRP A 265 0.66 0.21 -15.84
C TRP A 265 -0.83 -0.03 -15.55
N THR A 266 -1.45 -0.94 -16.29
CA THR A 266 -2.87 -1.29 -16.14
C THR A 266 -3.13 -2.28 -15.00
N GLN A 267 -2.07 -2.75 -14.33
CA GLN A 267 -2.10 -3.72 -13.23
C GLN A 267 -3.02 -3.29 -12.09
N ASP A 268 -3.06 -1.99 -11.77
CA ASP A 268 -3.87 -1.45 -10.68
C ASP A 268 -5.37 -1.74 -10.88
N VAL A 269 -5.83 -1.74 -12.14
CA VAL A 269 -7.22 -2.06 -12.49
C VAL A 269 -7.52 -3.53 -12.25
N GLU A 270 -6.61 -4.44 -12.62
CA GLU A 270 -6.79 -5.87 -12.38
C GLU A 270 -6.84 -6.17 -10.87
N VAL A 271 -5.95 -5.57 -10.08
CA VAL A 271 -5.93 -5.73 -8.62
C VAL A 271 -7.27 -5.33 -7.99
N ILE A 272 -7.82 -4.18 -8.40
CA ILE A 272 -9.13 -3.72 -7.91
C ILE A 272 -10.25 -4.65 -8.39
N TYR A 273 -10.20 -5.08 -9.65
CA TYR A 273 -11.19 -6.00 -10.22
C TYR A 273 -11.17 -7.37 -9.52
N ARG A 274 -9.99 -7.91 -9.21
CA ARG A 274 -9.81 -9.13 -8.41
C ARG A 274 -10.35 -8.96 -7.00
N ALA A 275 -10.13 -7.81 -6.35
CA ALA A 275 -10.68 -7.54 -5.03
C ALA A 275 -12.22 -7.61 -5.05
N ARG A 276 -12.86 -7.05 -6.09
CA ARG A 276 -14.30 -7.18 -6.32
C ARG A 276 -14.72 -8.65 -6.50
N LEU A 277 -14.06 -9.40 -7.40
CA LEU A 277 -14.41 -10.80 -7.67
C LEU A 277 -14.30 -11.68 -6.41
N LEU A 278 -13.27 -11.45 -5.60
CA LEU A 278 -13.00 -12.18 -4.36
C LEU A 278 -13.78 -11.64 -3.16
N LYS A 279 -14.58 -10.57 -3.34
CA LYS A 279 -15.33 -9.89 -2.28
C LYS A 279 -14.44 -9.42 -1.12
N ILE A 280 -13.21 -9.02 -1.43
CA ILE A 280 -12.28 -8.43 -0.45
C ILE A 280 -12.77 -7.02 -0.13
N PRO A 281 -13.03 -6.69 1.15
CA PRO A 281 -13.37 -5.34 1.59
C PRO A 281 -12.39 -4.32 1.04
N THR A 282 -12.93 -3.32 0.33
CA THR A 282 -12.15 -2.26 -0.31
C THR A 282 -12.68 -0.90 0.11
N ALA A 283 -11.80 -0.02 0.57
CA ALA A 283 -12.09 1.38 0.90
C ALA A 283 -11.19 2.32 0.10
N GLU A 284 -11.56 3.61 0.04
CA GLU A 284 -10.73 4.66 -0.54
C GLU A 284 -10.29 5.67 0.51
N CYS A 285 -9.03 6.13 0.42
CA CYS A 285 -8.48 7.15 1.30
C CYS A 285 -7.82 8.27 0.49
N GLY A 286 -8.04 9.52 0.89
CA GLY A 286 -7.49 10.67 0.20
C GLY A 286 -6.01 10.84 0.48
N ILE A 287 -5.20 10.86 -0.58
CA ILE A 287 -3.76 11.01 -0.47
C ILE A 287 -3.30 12.36 -1.02
N VAL A 288 -2.28 12.90 -0.37
CA VAL A 288 -1.47 13.97 -0.93
C VAL A 288 -0.54 13.33 -1.96
N TRP A 289 -0.60 13.87 -3.18
CA TRP A 289 0.17 13.38 -4.31
C TRP A 289 0.94 14.56 -4.89
N VAL A 290 2.25 14.38 -5.05
CA VAL A 290 3.17 15.41 -5.53
C VAL A 290 3.72 14.97 -6.87
N ASP A 291 3.68 15.86 -7.87
CA ASP A 291 4.29 15.56 -9.15
C ASP A 291 5.82 15.57 -9.03
N LYS A 292 6.44 14.50 -9.52
CA LYS A 292 7.88 14.35 -9.59
C LYS A 292 8.29 14.43 -11.06
N ASP A 293 9.13 15.41 -11.37
CA ASP A 293 9.66 15.60 -12.71
C ASP A 293 10.47 14.38 -13.16
N GLY A 294 10.38 14.04 -14.44
CA GLY A 294 11.15 12.95 -15.04
C GLY A 294 10.34 11.80 -15.63
N SER A 295 9.03 11.96 -15.86
CA SER A 295 8.28 11.03 -16.70
C SER A 295 8.78 11.13 -18.15
N LYS A 296 9.79 10.32 -18.48
CA LYS A 296 10.41 10.20 -19.82
C LYS A 296 9.51 9.46 -20.83
N LEU A 297 8.31 9.06 -20.42
CA LEU A 297 7.54 8.03 -21.11
C LEU A 297 6.99 8.48 -22.44
N ILE A 298 6.56 9.75 -22.55
CA ILE A 298 5.91 10.22 -23.76
C ILE A 298 6.31 11.64 -24.09
N THR A 299 7.03 11.78 -25.20
CA THR A 299 7.51 13.08 -25.72
C THR A 299 6.59 13.61 -26.83
N LYS A 300 5.72 12.77 -27.42
CA LYS A 300 4.84 13.16 -28.54
C LYS A 300 3.37 12.82 -28.27
N LYS A 301 2.46 13.64 -28.82
CA LYS A 301 1.00 13.42 -28.73
C LYS A 301 0.55 12.10 -29.38
N THR A 302 1.18 11.72 -30.50
CA THR A 302 0.91 10.47 -31.19
C THR A 302 1.17 9.27 -30.28
N ASP A 303 2.29 9.28 -29.58
CA ASP A 303 2.69 8.20 -28.68
C ASP A 303 1.71 8.12 -27.49
N ALA A 304 1.22 9.27 -27.01
CA ALA A 304 0.19 9.32 -25.98
C ALA A 304 -1.13 8.66 -26.42
N LEU A 305 -1.53 8.87 -27.68
CA LEU A 305 -2.73 8.25 -28.23
C LEU A 305 -2.55 6.74 -28.41
N PHE A 306 -1.42 6.30 -28.98
CA PHE A 306 -1.12 4.87 -29.12
C PHE A 306 -1.07 4.15 -27.77
N VAL A 307 -0.42 4.75 -26.77
CA VAL A 307 -0.39 4.22 -25.40
C VAL A 307 -1.79 4.16 -24.81
N SER A 308 -2.63 5.19 -25.01
CA SER A 308 -4.01 5.19 -24.53
C SER A 308 -4.84 4.07 -25.15
N LEU A 309 -4.71 3.83 -26.46
CA LEU A 309 -5.39 2.74 -27.17
C LEU A 309 -4.88 1.36 -26.74
N ALA A 310 -3.57 1.21 -26.51
CA ALA A 310 -3.00 -0.02 -26.00
C ALA A 310 -3.55 -0.35 -24.61
N MET A 311 -3.59 0.62 -23.70
CA MET A 311 -4.18 0.45 -22.37
C MET A 311 -5.69 0.11 -22.45
N PHE A 312 -6.42 0.71 -23.39
CA PHE A 312 -7.80 0.34 -23.67
C PHE A 312 -7.94 -1.12 -24.07
N GLY A 313 -7.15 -1.57 -25.06
CA GLY A 313 -7.15 -2.95 -25.51
C GLY A 313 -6.79 -3.94 -24.39
N GLU A 314 -5.78 -3.61 -23.58
CA GLU A 314 -5.38 -4.43 -22.42
C GLU A 314 -6.51 -4.59 -21.40
N ILE A 315 -7.16 -3.50 -21.00
CA ILE A 315 -8.24 -3.53 -19.99
C ILE A 315 -9.50 -4.21 -20.57
N ALA A 316 -9.81 -3.99 -21.85
CA ALA A 316 -10.94 -4.64 -22.53
C ALA A 316 -10.71 -6.16 -22.63
N ASN A 317 -9.51 -6.57 -23.04
CA ASN A 317 -9.12 -7.98 -23.07
C ASN A 317 -9.16 -8.59 -21.67
N MET A 318 -8.62 -7.91 -20.64
CA MET A 318 -8.71 -8.39 -19.26
C MET A 318 -10.16 -8.69 -18.87
N ARG A 319 -11.08 -7.75 -19.08
CA ARG A 319 -12.49 -7.94 -18.74
C ARG A 319 -13.09 -9.13 -19.48
N LEU A 320 -12.78 -9.27 -20.77
CA LEU A 320 -13.22 -10.41 -21.58
C LEU A 320 -12.68 -11.74 -21.05
N GLN A 321 -11.38 -11.81 -20.72
CA GLN A 321 -10.74 -13.05 -20.27
C GLN A 321 -11.28 -13.53 -18.91
N TYR A 322 -11.56 -12.60 -17.98
CA TYR A 322 -12.25 -12.93 -16.74
C TYR A 322 -13.72 -13.34 -16.98
N ALA A 323 -14.43 -12.66 -17.89
CA ALA A 323 -15.81 -13.03 -18.23
C ALA A 323 -15.91 -14.42 -18.89
N LEU A 324 -14.90 -14.80 -19.69
CA LEU A 324 -14.78 -16.13 -20.29
C LEU A 324 -14.25 -17.19 -19.31
N GLY A 325 -13.86 -16.81 -18.09
CA GLY A 325 -13.28 -17.72 -17.09
C GLY A 325 -11.88 -18.24 -17.45
N THR A 326 -11.24 -17.68 -18.48
CA THR A 326 -9.85 -18.01 -18.84
C THR A 326 -8.89 -17.44 -17.81
N TRP A 327 -9.19 -16.26 -17.27
CA TRP A 327 -8.50 -15.69 -16.12
C TRP A 327 -9.37 -15.88 -14.87
N THR A 328 -8.73 -16.25 -13.75
CA THR A 328 -9.44 -16.53 -12.49
C THR A 328 -8.73 -15.84 -11.33
N ALA A 329 -9.50 -15.23 -10.44
CA ALA A 329 -9.00 -14.76 -9.16
C ALA A 329 -9.13 -15.92 -8.16
N THR A 330 -8.01 -16.57 -7.82
CA THR A 330 -7.99 -17.65 -6.82
C THR A 330 -7.56 -17.12 -5.45
N PRO A 331 -8.24 -17.49 -4.35
CA PRO A 331 -7.79 -17.25 -2.99
C PRO A 331 -6.39 -17.84 -2.66
#